data_AF-A0A1C6FX81-F1
#
_entry.id   AF-A0A1C6FX81-F1
#
_cell.length_a   1.000
_cell.length_b   1.000
_cell.length_c   1.000
_cell.angle_alpha   90.00
_cell.angle_beta   90.00
_cell.angle_gamma   90.00
#
_symmetry.space_group_name_H-M   'P 1'
#
loop_
_entity.id
_entity.type
_entity.pdbx_description
1 polymer ?
#
loop_
_entity_poly.entity_id
_entity_poly.type
_entity_poly.pdbx_seq_one_letter_code
_entity_poly.pdbx_strand_id
1 'polypeptide(L)'
;MKFKNGTSLPAPDGETLTRDYEQARNLGQMRLGQLGLYFPRLTQTVCLPLAALAHVYLRLEDLPVGMGCRRVPVGQYFLMAVLRNGGSYKAALTDRTCGDWALEQLHTLVPELRTGWVPGRD
;
A
#
# COMPACT_ATOMS: atom_id res chain seq x y z
N MET A 1 -17.12 -9.68 -3.20
CA MET A 1 -15.80 -9.59 -2.54
C MET A 1 -16.02 -9.15 -1.09
N LYS A 2 -15.23 -9.61 -0.11
CA LYS A 2 -15.36 -9.16 1.29
C LYS A 2 -14.29 -8.14 1.63
N PHE A 3 -14.69 -6.93 2.02
CA PHE A 3 -13.79 -5.91 2.51
C PHE A 3 -13.72 -5.91 4.03
N LYS A 4 -12.50 -5.80 4.55
CA LYS A 4 -12.24 -5.48 5.94
C LYS A 4 -11.73 -4.05 6.00
N ASN A 5 -12.37 -3.21 6.81
CA ASN A 5 -11.84 -1.89 7.11
C ASN A 5 -10.58 -2.07 7.97
N GLY A 6 -9.44 -1.59 7.48
CA GLY A 6 -8.17 -1.65 8.22
C GLY A 6 -8.01 -0.54 9.24
N THR A 7 -9.05 0.29 9.44
CA THR A 7 -9.00 1.49 10.27
C THR A 7 -10.29 1.64 11.08
N SER A 8 -10.30 2.57 12.01
CA SER A 8 -11.51 2.92 12.80
C SER A 8 -12.38 3.99 12.12
N LEU A 9 -11.96 4.53 10.97
CA LEU A 9 -12.75 5.52 10.24
C LEU A 9 -13.98 4.87 9.60
N PRO A 10 -15.09 5.59 9.43
CA PRO A 10 -16.23 5.07 8.68
C PRO A 10 -15.78 4.67 7.26
N ALA A 11 -16.05 3.43 6.89
CA ALA A 11 -15.79 2.93 5.54
C ALA A 11 -16.99 3.27 4.64
N PRO A 12 -16.76 3.57 3.35
CA PRO A 12 -17.81 3.55 2.35
C PRO A 12 -18.54 2.20 2.32
N ASP A 13 -19.73 2.16 1.74
CA ASP A 13 -20.47 0.91 1.58
C ASP A 13 -19.70 -0.10 0.70
N GLY A 14 -20.10 -1.37 0.80
CA GLY A 14 -19.39 -2.46 0.13
C GLY A 14 -19.44 -2.41 -1.39
N GLU A 15 -20.49 -1.83 -1.98
CA GLU A 15 -20.63 -1.74 -3.44
C GLU A 15 -19.69 -0.66 -3.99
N THR A 16 -19.67 0.51 -3.36
CA THR A 16 -18.72 1.58 -3.66
C THR A 16 -17.27 1.12 -3.54
N LEU A 17 -16.93 0.37 -2.48
CA LEU A 17 -15.59 -0.20 -2.31
C LEU A 17 -15.25 -1.26 -3.37
N THR A 18 -16.24 -2.05 -3.80
CA THR A 18 -16.03 -3.06 -4.85
C THR A 18 -15.71 -2.37 -6.18
N ARG A 19 -16.47 -1.34 -6.54
CA ARG A 19 -16.26 -0.58 -7.78
C ARG A 19 -14.90 0.11 -7.81
N ASP A 20 -14.52 0.80 -6.73
CA ASP A 20 -13.21 1.45 -6.65
C ASP A 20 -12.06 0.42 -6.69
N TYR A 21 -12.21 -0.72 -6.00
CA TYR A 21 -11.23 -1.80 -6.05
C TYR A 21 -11.03 -2.39 -7.47
N GLU A 22 -12.11 -2.55 -8.23
CA GLU A 22 -12.05 -3.08 -9.60
C GLU A 22 -11.32 -2.10 -10.53
N GLN A 23 -11.52 -0.80 -10.34
CA GLN A 23 -10.85 0.27 -11.08
C GLN A 23 -9.44 0.57 -10.55
N ALA A 24 -9.12 0.14 -9.33
CA ALA A 24 -7.85 0.38 -8.69
C ALA A 24 -6.69 -0.27 -9.45
N ARG A 25 -5.61 0.51 -9.63
CA ARG A 25 -4.40 0.04 -10.30
C ARG A 25 -3.70 -0.99 -9.44
N ASN A 26 -3.42 -2.16 -10.02
CA ASN A 26 -2.64 -3.19 -9.36
C ASN A 26 -1.15 -2.82 -9.37
N LEU A 27 -0.52 -2.86 -8.20
CA LEU A 27 0.88 -2.50 -7.98
C LEU A 27 1.71 -3.65 -7.41
N GLY A 28 1.19 -4.88 -7.40
CA GLY A 28 1.84 -6.07 -6.84
C GLY A 28 0.99 -6.69 -5.74
N GLN A 29 1.42 -6.58 -4.49
CA GLN A 29 0.65 -7.05 -3.32
C GLN A 29 -0.43 -6.08 -2.84
N MET A 30 -0.59 -4.95 -3.51
CA MET A 30 -1.63 -3.97 -3.20
C MET A 30 -2.20 -3.33 -4.48
N ARG A 31 -3.35 -2.69 -4.35
CA ARG A 31 -3.96 -1.86 -5.39
C ARG A 31 -4.23 -0.45 -4.86
N LEU A 32 -4.02 0.57 -5.68
CA LEU A 32 -4.34 1.96 -5.35
C LEU A 32 -5.60 2.37 -6.12
N GLY A 33 -6.68 2.64 -5.39
CA GLY A 33 -7.92 3.22 -5.91
C GLY A 33 -8.05 4.70 -5.52
N GLN A 34 -9.19 5.30 -5.84
CA GLN A 34 -9.48 6.69 -5.46
C GLN A 34 -9.87 6.81 -3.99
N LEU A 35 -10.43 5.76 -3.39
CA LEU A 35 -10.90 5.78 -2.01
C LEU A 35 -9.83 5.30 -1.02
N GLY A 36 -8.89 4.47 -1.47
CA GLY A 36 -7.92 3.88 -0.57
C GLY A 36 -6.88 2.96 -1.19
N LEU A 37 -6.02 2.48 -0.29
CA LEU A 37 -5.08 1.40 -0.56
C LEU A 37 -5.76 0.06 -0.23
N TYR A 38 -5.72 -0.87 -1.17
CA TYR A 38 -6.30 -2.20 -1.02
C TYR A 38 -5.21 -3.25 -0.91
N PHE A 39 -5.28 -4.08 0.13
CA PHE A 39 -4.35 -5.17 0.39
C PHE A 39 -5.10 -6.49 0.30
N PRO A 40 -5.09 -7.16 -0.87
CA PRO A 40 -5.68 -8.47 -1.02
C PRO A 40 -5.05 -9.47 -0.06
N ARG A 41 -5.89 -10.26 0.63
CA ARG A 41 -5.51 -11.42 1.42
C ARG A 41 -6.30 -12.63 0.89
N LEU A 42 -5.95 -13.82 1.36
CA LEU A 42 -6.55 -15.10 0.92
C LEU A 42 -8.09 -15.09 0.91
N THR A 43 -8.73 -14.50 1.91
CA THR A 43 -10.20 -14.56 2.08
C THR A 43 -10.89 -13.20 2.09
N GLN A 44 -10.13 -12.10 2.08
CA GLN A 44 -10.67 -10.74 2.20
C GLN A 44 -9.68 -9.71 1.68
N THR A 45 -10.17 -8.51 1.37
CA THR A 45 -9.32 -7.37 1.04
C THR A 45 -9.36 -6.37 2.18
N VAL A 46 -8.20 -5.99 2.70
CA VAL A 46 -8.12 -4.87 3.65
C VAL A 46 -8.14 -3.57 2.87
N CYS A 47 -9.10 -2.69 3.16
CA CYS A 47 -9.13 -1.34 2.63
C CYS A 47 -8.59 -0.36 3.68
N LEU A 48 -7.61 0.44 3.30
CA LEU A 48 -7.12 1.59 4.07
C LEU A 48 -7.60 2.87 3.38
N PRO A 49 -8.59 3.58 3.95
CA PRO A 49 -9.02 4.87 3.43
C PRO A 49 -7.86 5.85 3.38
N LEU A 50 -7.79 6.67 2.32
CA LEU A 50 -6.71 7.65 2.18
C LEU A 50 -6.65 8.64 3.36
N ALA A 51 -7.82 9.01 3.92
CA ALA A 51 -7.91 9.88 5.10
C ALA A 51 -7.22 9.30 6.35
N ALA A 52 -7.09 7.97 6.45
CA ALA A 52 -6.42 7.32 7.56
C ALA A 52 -4.90 7.37 7.47
N LEU A 53 -4.35 7.68 6.28
CA LEU A 53 -2.91 7.73 6.05
C LEU A 53 -2.32 8.97 6.72
N ALA A 54 -1.26 8.77 7.50
CA ALA A 54 -0.43 9.84 8.03
C ALA A 54 0.79 10.08 7.16
N HIS A 55 1.35 8.99 6.63
CA HIS A 55 2.62 9.03 5.94
C HIS A 55 2.79 7.82 5.01
N VAL A 56 3.33 8.04 3.80
CA VAL A 56 3.63 6.96 2.85
C VAL A 56 5.04 7.13 2.28
N TYR A 57 5.79 6.04 2.18
CA TYR A 57 7.13 6.05 1.59
C TYR A 57 7.49 4.72 0.94
N LEU A 58 8.49 4.77 0.07
CA LEU A 58 9.07 3.57 -0.53
C LEU A 58 10.28 3.10 0.29
N ARG A 59 10.40 1.78 0.43
CA ARG A 59 11.54 1.13 1.09
C ARG A 59 12.09 0.05 0.17
N LEU A 60 13.39 0.09 -0.10
CA LEU A 60 14.08 -1.01 -0.76
C LEU A 60 14.64 -1.94 0.32
N GLU A 61 14.37 -3.24 0.21
CA GLU A 61 14.93 -4.26 1.09
C GLU A 61 15.53 -5.38 0.27
N ASP A 62 16.68 -5.89 0.69
CA ASP A 62 17.28 -7.09 0.08
C ASP A 62 16.62 -8.35 0.65
N LEU A 63 15.92 -9.08 -0.21
CA LEU A 63 15.33 -10.36 0.15
C LEU A 63 16.22 -11.50 -0.35
N PRO A 64 16.53 -12.49 0.51
CA PRO A 64 17.27 -13.66 0.06
C PRO A 64 16.34 -14.56 -0.77
N VAL A 65 16.57 -14.61 -2.07
CA VAL A 65 15.84 -15.51 -2.97
C VAL A 65 16.69 -16.74 -3.30
N GLY A 66 16.05 -17.91 -3.37
CA GLY A 66 16.71 -19.15 -3.76
C GLY A 66 17.02 -19.15 -5.26
N MET A 67 18.29 -19.34 -5.62
CA MET A 67 18.77 -19.52 -6.99
C MET A 67 19.63 -20.78 -7.03
N GLY A 68 19.00 -21.91 -7.36
CA GLY A 68 19.60 -23.24 -7.24
C GLY A 68 19.96 -23.56 -5.78
N CYS A 69 21.22 -23.97 -5.54
CA CYS A 69 21.73 -24.27 -4.20
C CYS A 69 22.20 -23.03 -3.39
N ARG A 70 22.03 -21.81 -3.92
CA ARG A 70 22.49 -20.56 -3.28
C ARG A 70 21.32 -19.61 -3.01
N ARG A 71 21.51 -18.72 -2.04
CA ARG A 71 20.62 -17.55 -1.84
C ARG A 71 21.34 -16.31 -2.33
N VAL A 72 20.67 -15.51 -3.15
CA VAL A 72 21.17 -14.23 -3.64
C VAL A 72 20.28 -13.11 -3.11
N PRO A 73 20.84 -11.96 -2.67
CA PRO A 73 20.04 -10.81 -2.32
C PRO A 73 19.40 -10.24 -3.59
N VAL A 74 18.09 -10.07 -3.58
CA VAL A 74 17.37 -9.34 -4.61
C VAL A 74 16.63 -8.19 -3.94
N GLY A 75 16.89 -6.98 -4.44
CA GLY A 75 16.21 -5.77 -3.98
C GLY A 75 14.73 -5.82 -4.32
N GLN A 76 13.89 -5.77 -3.31
CA GLN A 76 12.44 -5.68 -3.40
C GLN A 76 11.98 -4.31 -2.92
N TYR A 77 11.24 -3.59 -3.77
CA TYR A 77 10.59 -2.35 -3.38
C TYR A 77 9.30 -2.65 -2.62
N PHE A 78 9.10 -1.93 -1.53
CA PHE A 78 7.90 -1.96 -0.70
C PHE A 78 7.30 -0.56 -0.60
N LEU A 79 5.97 -0.49 -0.60
CA LEU A 79 5.25 0.67 -0.14
C LEU A 79 4.93 0.49 1.35
N MET A 80 5.34 1.48 2.14
CA MET A 80 5.07 1.58 3.56
C MET A 80 3.98 2.63 3.78
N ALA A 81 2.83 2.21 4.31
CA ALA A 81 1.70 3.07 4.64
C ALA A 81 1.53 3.16 6.15
N VAL A 82 1.86 4.31 6.73
CA VAL A 82 1.70 4.59 8.16
C VAL A 82 0.38 5.32 8.37
N LEU A 83 -0.40 4.81 9.31
CA LEU A 83 -1.71 5.32 9.68
C LEU A 83 -1.60 6.40 10.77
N ARG A 84 -2.60 7.29 10.82
CA ARG A 84 -2.71 8.33 11.86
C ARG A 84 -2.85 7.77 13.27
N ASN A 85 -3.32 6.54 13.42
CA ASN A 85 -3.44 5.84 14.71
C ASN A 85 -2.17 5.08 15.13
N GLY A 86 -1.06 5.21 14.38
CA GLY A 86 0.22 4.58 14.69
C GLY A 86 0.42 3.18 14.09
N GLY A 87 -0.59 2.59 13.45
CA GLY A 87 -0.42 1.34 12.72
C GLY A 87 0.34 1.53 11.40
N SER A 88 0.95 0.46 10.88
CA SER A 88 1.60 0.49 9.56
C SER A 88 1.26 -0.73 8.72
N TYR A 89 1.21 -0.55 7.41
CA TYR A 89 1.03 -1.60 6.42
C TYR A 89 2.20 -1.59 5.44
N LYS A 90 2.61 -2.78 5.03
CA LYS A 90 3.70 -3.03 4.08
C LYS A 90 3.16 -3.89 2.95
N ALA A 91 3.46 -3.51 1.70
CA ALA A 91 3.17 -4.32 0.52
C ALA A 91 4.32 -4.29 -0.47
N ALA A 92 4.70 -5.47 -0.97
CA ALA A 92 5.68 -5.56 -2.03
C ALA A 92 5.09 -5.00 -3.33
N LEU A 93 5.88 -4.18 -4.00
CA LEU A 93 5.56 -3.62 -5.30
C LEU A 93 6.13 -4.48 -6.43
N THR A 94 5.54 -4.37 -7.62
CA THR A 94 6.12 -5.03 -8.81
C THR A 94 7.53 -4.51 -9.10
N ASP A 95 7.70 -3.18 -9.06
CA ASP A 95 8.97 -2.50 -9.34
C ASP A 95 8.96 -1.08 -8.75
N ARG A 96 10.06 -0.36 -8.98
CA ARG A 96 10.22 1.04 -8.57
C ARG A 96 9.24 1.98 -9.27
N THR A 97 8.98 1.78 -10.57
CA THR A 97 8.10 2.64 -11.38
C THR A 97 6.67 2.62 -10.83
N CYS A 98 6.20 1.46 -10.37
CA CYS A 98 4.93 1.33 -9.67
C CYS A 98 4.90 2.12 -8.37
N GLY A 99 6.02 2.16 -7.64
CA GLY A 99 6.16 2.96 -6.42
C GLY A 99 6.14 4.45 -6.69
N ASP A 100 6.92 4.92 -7.65
CA ASP A 100 6.99 6.34 -8.03
C ASP A 100 5.61 6.83 -8.50
N TRP A 101 4.95 6.06 -9.37
CA TRP A 101 3.57 6.35 -9.80
C TRP A 101 2.59 6.39 -8.62
N ALA A 102 2.71 5.48 -7.65
CA ALA A 102 1.83 5.45 -6.49
C ALA A 102 1.99 6.70 -5.62
N LEU A 103 3.23 7.17 -5.41
CA LEU A 103 3.49 8.40 -4.65
C LEU A 103 2.93 9.63 -5.36
N GLU A 104 3.12 9.75 -6.68
CA GLU A 104 2.56 10.85 -7.48
C GLU A 104 1.04 10.86 -7.44
N GLN A 105 0.42 9.69 -7.62
CA GLN A 105 -1.03 9.55 -7.57
C GLN A 105 -1.58 9.88 -6.18
N LEU A 106 -0.92 9.44 -5.11
CA LEU A 106 -1.30 9.76 -3.74
C LEU A 106 -1.15 11.25 -3.44
N HIS A 107 -0.10 11.91 -3.94
CA HIS A 107 0.08 13.35 -3.82
C HIS A 107 -1.03 14.12 -4.56
N THR A 108 -1.51 13.59 -5.68
CA THR A 108 -2.63 14.18 -6.43
C THR A 108 -3.96 14.03 -5.68
N LEU A 109 -4.21 12.86 -5.08
CA LEU A 109 -5.46 12.56 -4.36
C LEU A 109 -5.52 13.21 -2.97
N VAL A 110 -4.37 13.29 -2.29
CA VAL A 110 -4.22 13.82 -0.93
C VAL A 110 -2.95 14.66 -0.86
N PRO A 111 -2.98 15.93 -1.31
CA PRO A 111 -1.79 16.79 -1.36
C PRO A 111 -1.12 17.00 0.00
N GLU A 112 -1.89 16.94 1.09
CA GLU A 112 -1.39 17.06 2.46
C GLU A 112 -0.76 15.78 3.02
N LEU A 113 -0.85 14.67 2.30
CA LEU A 113 -0.23 13.40 2.71
C LEU A 113 1.28 13.55 2.65
N ARG A 114 1.93 13.33 3.79
CA ARG A 114 3.39 13.35 3.86
C ARG A 114 3.94 12.17 3.08
N THR A 115 4.80 12.43 2.11
CA THR A 115 5.52 11.43 1.34
C THR A 115 7.03 11.46 1.65
N GLY A 116 7.70 10.32 1.55
CA GLY A 116 9.16 10.20 1.67
C GLY A 116 9.68 9.86 3.08
N TRP A 117 10.70 9.00 3.17
CA TRP A 117 11.13 8.42 4.46
C TRP A 117 11.52 9.46 5.54
N VAL A 118 11.03 9.26 6.77
CA VAL A 118 11.39 10.07 7.94
C VAL A 118 12.21 9.21 8.92
N PRO A 119 13.45 9.62 9.28
CA PRO A 119 14.26 8.89 10.26
C PRO A 119 13.57 8.77 11.63
N GLY A 120 13.70 7.60 12.28
CA GLY A 120 13.29 7.40 13.68
C GLY A 120 11.82 7.04 13.93
N ARG A 121 11.10 6.53 12.92
CA ARG A 121 9.69 6.10 13.01
C ARG A 121 9.42 4.61 12.65
N ASP A 122 10.44 3.75 12.69
CA ASP A 122 10.27 2.28 12.59
C ASP A 122 9.87 1.68 13.94
#